data_AF-M7BSW0-F1
#
_entry.id   AF-M7BSW0-F1
#
_cell.length_a   1.000
_cell.length_b   1.000
_cell.length_c   1.000
_cell.angle_alpha   90.00
_cell.angle_beta   90.00
_cell.angle_gamma   90.00
#
_symmetry.space_group_name_H-M   'P 1'
#
loop_
_entity.id
_entity.type
_entity.pdbx_description
1 polymer ?
#
loop_
_entity_poly.entity_id
_entity_poly.type
_entity_poly.pdbx_seq_one_letter_code
_entity_poly.pdbx_strand_id
1 'polypeptide(L)'
;MDPAKTIWQTPATVPPSCKMSDKKYYVLSKGAEFLFIHPTPNLLVIEAVSQKGKQHQSKTTPSDKDWKRLDSFRRKAYSFTMLQFRIANYSALLVKYTHNLFSKMSTFIEHLPDDKREMFKANISEGSLVARTALQASLNSADMAAWSFTTYVVMCRAS
;
A
#
# COMPACT_ATOMS: atom_id res chain seq x y z
N MET A 1 -9.93 8.27 15.15
CA MET A 1 -8.84 7.46 15.75
C MET A 1 -9.24 5.99 16.00
N ASP A 2 -10.53 5.63 15.99
CA ASP A 2 -10.99 4.26 16.25
C ASP A 2 -10.39 3.11 15.42
N PRO A 3 -10.08 3.26 14.12
CA PRO A 3 -9.62 2.12 13.31
C PRO A 3 -8.27 1.56 13.77
N ALA A 4 -7.37 2.42 14.25
CA ALA A 4 -6.04 2.03 14.69
C ALA A 4 -6.09 1.23 16.01
N LYS A 5 -7.02 1.60 16.90
CA LYS A 5 -7.18 0.98 18.22
C LYS A 5 -7.64 -0.48 18.11
N THR A 6 -8.57 -0.76 17.21
CA THR A 6 -9.07 -2.13 16.96
C THR A 6 -7.99 -3.04 16.36
N ILE A 7 -7.17 -2.51 15.44
CA ILE A 7 -6.07 -3.29 14.82
C ILE A 7 -4.99 -3.62 15.85
N TRP A 8 -4.69 -2.68 16.75
CA TRP A 8 -3.64 -2.85 17.77
C TRP A 8 -3.98 -3.92 18.82
N GLN A 9 -5.27 -4.16 19.10
CA GLN A 9 -5.70 -5.14 20.09
C GLN A 9 -5.48 -6.60 19.67
N THR A 10 -5.59 -6.90 18.37
CA THR A 10 -5.41 -8.29 17.88
C THR A 10 -4.64 -8.37 16.55
N PRO A 11 -3.33 -8.05 16.54
CA PRO A 11 -2.55 -7.92 15.28
C PRO A 11 -2.47 -9.21 14.47
N ALA A 12 -2.53 -10.37 15.14
CA ALA A 12 -2.38 -11.68 14.49
C ALA A 12 -3.61 -12.11 13.66
N THR A 13 -4.81 -11.67 14.05
CA THR A 13 -6.08 -12.12 13.44
C THR A 13 -6.57 -11.22 12.31
N VAL A 14 -5.95 -10.04 12.11
CA VAL A 14 -6.34 -9.12 11.05
C VAL A 14 -6.03 -9.74 9.68
N PRO A 15 -7.00 -9.76 8.74
CA PRO A 15 -6.77 -10.25 7.39
C PRO A 15 -5.78 -9.35 6.60
N PRO A 16 -5.02 -9.91 5.63
CA PRO A 16 -4.00 -9.21 4.84
C PRO A 16 -4.45 -7.90 4.19
N SER A 17 -5.69 -7.87 3.72
CA SER A 17 -6.36 -6.71 3.15
C SER A 17 -7.86 -6.86 3.40
N CYS A 18 -8.56 -5.75 3.57
CA CYS A 18 -10.02 -5.76 3.50
C CYS A 18 -10.41 -5.91 2.03
N LYS A 19 -11.17 -6.93 1.64
CA LYS A 19 -11.65 -7.12 0.25
C LYS A 19 -12.30 -5.86 -0.34
N MET A 20 -12.82 -4.98 0.51
CA MET A 20 -13.42 -3.69 0.12
C MET A 20 -12.40 -2.66 -0.35
N SER A 21 -11.19 -2.61 0.23
CA SER A 21 -10.14 -1.66 -0.18
C SER A 21 -9.54 -2.02 -1.53
N ASP A 22 -9.49 -3.32 -1.88
CA ASP A 22 -9.01 -3.78 -3.18
C ASP A 22 -9.91 -3.31 -4.35
N LYS A 23 -11.22 -3.22 -4.13
CA LYS A 23 -12.17 -2.65 -5.12
C LYS A 23 -12.09 -1.13 -5.22
N LYS A 24 -11.82 -0.46 -4.10
CA LYS A 24 -11.83 1.01 -4.02
C LYS A 24 -10.64 1.65 -4.71
N TYR A 25 -9.46 1.04 -4.63
CA TYR A 25 -8.22 1.56 -5.22
C TYR A 25 -7.81 0.77 -6.46
N TYR A 26 -8.79 0.37 -7.27
CA TYR A 26 -8.52 -0.39 -8.48
C TYR A 26 -7.66 0.43 -9.45
N VAL A 27 -6.47 -0.08 -9.74
CA VAL A 27 -5.55 0.48 -10.74
C VAL A 27 -5.78 -0.26 -12.06
N LEU A 28 -5.83 0.47 -13.18
CA LEU A 28 -5.92 -0.15 -14.50
C LEU A 28 -4.74 -1.12 -14.66
N SER A 29 -5.01 -2.40 -14.95
CA SER A 29 -3.98 -3.45 -14.86
C SER A 29 -2.84 -3.29 -15.87
N LYS A 30 -3.06 -2.59 -16.98
CA LYS A 30 -2.11 -2.50 -18.10
C LYS A 30 -0.82 -1.79 -17.69
N GLY A 31 0.28 -2.55 -17.59
CA GLY A 31 1.60 -2.06 -17.17
C GLY A 31 1.82 -2.02 -15.65
N ALA A 32 0.83 -2.44 -14.87
CA ALA A 32 0.87 -2.49 -13.41
C ALA A 32 0.47 -3.89 -12.88
N GLU A 33 0.59 -4.93 -13.70
CA GLU A 33 0.17 -6.30 -13.38
C GLU A 33 0.95 -6.88 -12.20
N PHE A 34 2.20 -6.45 -12.03
CA PHE A 34 3.02 -6.78 -10.85
C PHE A 34 2.37 -6.31 -9.55
N LEU A 35 1.49 -5.29 -9.61
CA LEU A 35 0.74 -4.82 -8.45
C LEU A 35 -0.39 -5.76 -8.02
N PHE A 36 -0.73 -6.77 -8.82
CA PHE A 36 -1.84 -7.68 -8.58
C PHE A 36 -1.42 -9.15 -8.41
N ILE A 37 -0.19 -9.47 -8.77
CA ILE A 37 0.35 -10.83 -8.73
C ILE A 37 1.22 -10.97 -7.47
N HIS A 38 0.92 -11.97 -6.64
CA HIS A 38 1.88 -12.42 -5.64
C HIS A 38 3.02 -13.14 -6.35
N PRO A 39 4.30 -12.78 -6.13
CA PRO A 39 5.41 -13.48 -6.74
C PRO A 39 5.34 -14.95 -6.31
N THR A 40 5.16 -15.83 -7.29
CA THR A 40 5.27 -17.27 -7.07
C THR A 40 6.72 -17.55 -6.67
N PRO A 41 6.98 -18.29 -5.58
CA PRO A 41 8.36 -18.64 -5.24
C PRO A 41 8.98 -19.37 -6.43
N ASN A 42 10.16 -18.93 -6.86
CA ASN A 42 10.83 -19.49 -8.02
C ASN A 42 11.01 -21.01 -7.84
N LEU A 43 10.67 -21.80 -8.87
CA LEU A 43 10.73 -23.28 -8.86
C LEU A 43 12.06 -23.81 -8.34
N LEU A 44 13.18 -23.14 -8.66
CA LEU A 44 14.54 -23.48 -8.23
C LEU A 44 14.75 -23.34 -6.71
N VAL A 45 14.11 -22.36 -6.07
CA VAL A 45 14.14 -22.18 -4.61
C VAL A 45 13.28 -23.25 -3.92
N ILE A 46 12.12 -23.58 -4.51
CA ILE A 46 11.24 -24.65 -4.01
C ILE A 46 11.96 -26.00 -4.09
N GLU A 47 12.68 -26.26 -5.17
CA GLU A 47 13.40 -27.51 -5.41
C GLU A 47 14.61 -27.68 -4.49
N ALA A 48 15.39 -26.62 -4.27
CA ALA A 48 16.49 -26.62 -3.29
C ALA A 48 16.00 -26.85 -1.84
N VAL A 49 14.86 -26.26 -1.46
CA VAL A 49 14.25 -26.46 -0.13
C VAL A 49 13.68 -27.89 0.00
N SER A 50 13.07 -28.41 -1.06
CA SER A 50 12.57 -29.79 -1.14
C SER A 50 13.70 -30.83 -0.99
N GLN A 51 14.84 -30.62 -1.64
CA GLN A 51 16.00 -31.51 -1.52
C GLN A 51 16.60 -31.47 -0.10
N LYS A 52 16.72 -30.28 0.50
CA LYS A 52 17.21 -30.12 1.88
C LYS A 52 16.30 -30.75 2.93
N GLY A 53 14.98 -30.73 2.71
CA GLY A 53 13.99 -31.37 3.58
C GLY A 53 14.04 -32.90 3.55
N LYS A 54 14.42 -33.51 2.42
CA LYS A 54 14.56 -34.97 2.29
C LYS A 54 15.81 -35.52 2.98
N GLN A 55 16.86 -34.71 3.15
CA GLN A 55 18.10 -35.12 3.81
C GLN A 55 18.01 -35.16 5.35
N HIS A 56 17.00 -34.52 5.94
CA HIS A 56 16.84 -34.35 7.39
C HIS A 56 15.69 -35.18 8.01
N GLN A 57 15.25 -36.28 7.38
CA GLN A 57 14.22 -37.18 7.94
C GLN A 57 14.73 -38.09 9.08
N SER A 58 15.48 -37.53 10.03
CA SER A 58 15.86 -38.21 11.26
C SER A 58 15.80 -37.25 12.46
N LYS A 59 14.69 -36.53 12.64
CA LYS A 59 14.23 -36.10 13.97
C LYS A 59 12.83 -35.52 13.92
N THR A 60 11.98 -36.02 14.81
CA THR A 60 10.73 -35.40 15.23
C THR A 60 11.00 -33.97 15.71
N THR A 61 10.63 -32.97 14.92
CA THR A 61 10.67 -31.56 15.34
C THR A 61 9.40 -30.88 14.83
N PRO A 62 8.70 -30.07 15.63
CA PRO A 62 7.47 -29.37 15.23
C PRO A 62 7.77 -28.18 14.31
N SER A 63 8.68 -28.35 13.34
CA SER A 63 9.11 -27.31 12.39
C SER A 63 8.02 -26.92 11.40
N ASP A 64 7.02 -27.80 11.16
CA ASP A 64 5.99 -27.59 10.13
C ASP A 64 5.06 -26.39 10.42
N LYS A 65 4.88 -26.04 11.69
CA LYS A 65 3.94 -24.97 12.11
C LYS A 65 4.55 -23.57 11.94
N ASP A 66 5.84 -23.43 12.20
CA ASP A 66 6.52 -22.13 12.20
C ASP A 66 6.78 -21.60 10.79
N TRP A 67 7.14 -22.47 9.83
CA TRP A 67 7.31 -22.04 8.43
C TRP A 67 5.98 -21.64 7.79
N LYS A 68 4.87 -22.34 8.10
CA LYS A 68 3.51 -21.96 7.67
C LYS A 68 3.11 -20.60 8.22
N ARG A 69 3.46 -20.33 9.49
CA ARG A 69 3.22 -19.03 10.13
C ARG A 69 4.03 -17.92 9.46
N LEU A 70 5.32 -18.15 9.20
CA LEU A 70 6.18 -17.20 8.49
C LEU A 70 5.70 -16.92 7.05
N ASP A 71 5.28 -17.95 6.31
CA ASP A 71 4.71 -17.78 4.97
C ASP A 71 3.44 -16.91 5.01
N SER A 72 2.55 -17.15 5.98
CA SER A 72 1.34 -16.35 6.16
C SER A 72 1.64 -14.88 6.47
N PHE A 73 2.65 -14.60 7.31
CA PHE A 73 3.08 -13.24 7.61
C PHE A 73 3.71 -12.55 6.42
N ARG A 74 4.55 -13.26 5.64
CA ARG A 74 5.13 -12.74 4.40
C ARG A 74 4.07 -12.37 3.38
N ARG A 75 3.06 -13.24 3.16
CA ARG A 75 1.94 -12.94 2.26
C ARG A 75 1.17 -11.71 2.75
N LYS A 76 0.87 -11.63 4.06
CA LYS A 76 0.22 -10.46 4.68
C LYS A 76 1.01 -9.18 4.45
N ALA A 77 2.31 -9.19 4.72
CA ALA A 77 3.18 -8.03 4.56
C ALA A 77 3.26 -7.57 3.10
N TYR A 78 3.39 -8.51 2.15
CA TYR A 78 3.34 -8.20 0.71
C TYR A 78 2.01 -7.57 0.31
N SER A 79 0.87 -8.17 0.70
CA SER A 79 -0.45 -7.62 0.39
C SER A 79 -0.64 -6.22 0.98
N PHE A 80 -0.11 -5.97 2.18
CA PHE A 80 -0.19 -4.67 2.84
C PHE A 80 0.62 -3.60 2.10
N THR A 81 1.89 -3.87 1.81
CA THR A 81 2.75 -2.95 1.04
C THR A 81 2.15 -2.68 -0.33
N MET A 82 1.61 -3.71 -0.98
CA MET A 82 0.94 -3.58 -2.26
C MET A 82 -0.27 -2.64 -2.20
N LEU A 83 -1.13 -2.80 -1.19
CA LEU A 83 -2.28 -1.94 -1.00
C LEU A 83 -1.87 -0.48 -0.80
N GLN A 84 -0.80 -0.23 -0.03
CA GLN A 84 -0.28 1.13 0.17
C GLN A 84 0.18 1.76 -1.15
N PHE A 85 0.87 1.00 -2.01
CA PHE A 85 1.23 1.48 -3.35
C PHE A 85 0.01 1.80 -4.22
N ARG A 86 -1.03 0.97 -4.19
CA ARG A 86 -2.29 1.26 -4.92
C ARG A 86 -2.97 2.53 -4.39
N ILE A 87 -3.00 2.72 -3.08
CA ILE A 87 -3.53 3.95 -2.46
C ILE A 87 -2.72 5.17 -2.90
N ALA A 88 -1.39 5.10 -2.88
CA ALA A 88 -0.54 6.19 -3.33
C ALA A 88 -0.75 6.53 -4.81
N ASN A 89 -0.86 5.52 -5.68
CA ASN A 89 -1.14 5.73 -7.10
C ASN A 89 -2.52 6.39 -7.31
N TYR A 90 -3.54 5.92 -6.60
CA TYR A 90 -4.87 6.51 -6.66
C TYR A 90 -4.88 7.97 -6.14
N SER A 91 -4.17 8.25 -5.05
CA SER A 91 -3.98 9.62 -4.53
C SER A 91 -3.31 10.53 -5.57
N ALA A 92 -2.32 10.03 -6.31
CA ALA A 92 -1.66 10.80 -7.37
C ALA A 92 -2.62 11.14 -8.52
N LEU A 93 -3.45 10.18 -8.93
CA LEU A 93 -4.51 10.42 -9.91
C LEU A 93 -5.51 11.47 -9.42
N LEU A 94 -5.96 11.38 -8.17
CA LEU A 94 -6.86 12.38 -7.59
C LEU A 94 -6.24 13.78 -7.61
N VAL A 95 -4.99 13.95 -7.19
CA VAL A 95 -4.32 15.27 -7.24
C VAL A 95 -4.23 15.81 -8.66
N LYS A 96 -3.96 14.96 -9.66
CA LYS A 96 -3.96 15.37 -11.07
C LYS A 96 -5.35 15.87 -11.51
N TYR A 97 -6.41 15.17 -11.15
CA TYR A 97 -7.78 15.60 -11.44
C TYR A 97 -8.15 16.90 -10.71
N THR A 98 -7.81 17.00 -9.43
CA THR A 98 -8.04 18.19 -8.60
C THR A 98 -7.30 19.40 -9.15
N HIS A 99 -6.06 19.25 -9.62
CA HIS A 99 -5.32 20.31 -10.30
C HIS A 99 -6.04 20.78 -11.57
N ASN A 100 -6.50 19.85 -12.42
CA ASN A 100 -7.27 20.20 -13.61
C ASN A 100 -8.60 20.89 -13.27
N LEU A 101 -9.29 20.43 -12.21
CA LEU A 101 -10.51 21.06 -11.72
C LEU A 101 -10.26 22.50 -11.27
N PHE A 102 -9.21 22.73 -10.47
CA PHE A 102 -8.84 24.08 -10.03
C PHE A 102 -8.40 24.99 -11.18
N SER A 103 -7.71 24.45 -12.18
CA SER A 103 -7.37 25.19 -13.41
C SER A 103 -8.61 25.59 -14.22
N LYS A 104 -9.70 24.80 -14.18
CA LYS A 104 -10.99 25.21 -14.76
C LYS A 104 -11.70 26.21 -13.87
N MET A 105 -11.67 26.03 -12.55
CA MET A 105 -12.25 27.00 -11.61
C MET A 105 -11.60 28.38 -11.73
N SER A 106 -10.29 28.44 -12.00
CA SER A 106 -9.60 29.72 -12.15
C SER A 106 -10.11 30.55 -13.33
N THR A 107 -10.64 29.94 -14.40
CA THR A 107 -11.23 30.71 -15.52
C THR A 107 -12.55 31.40 -15.12
N PHE A 108 -13.22 30.94 -14.07
CA PHE A 108 -14.43 31.58 -13.55
C PHE A 108 -14.12 32.81 -12.69
N ILE A 109 -12.86 33.01 -12.28
CA ILE A 109 -12.45 34.16 -11.49
C ILE A 109 -12.84 35.46 -12.19
N GLU A 110 -12.62 35.55 -13.51
CA GLU A 110 -12.95 36.71 -14.35
C GLU A 110 -14.44 37.11 -14.32
N HIS A 111 -15.33 36.19 -13.96
CA HIS A 111 -16.78 36.40 -13.93
C HIS A 111 -17.31 36.72 -12.52
N LEU A 112 -16.45 36.68 -11.49
CA LEU A 112 -16.85 36.96 -10.12
C LEU A 112 -16.82 38.46 -9.81
N PRO A 113 -17.71 38.93 -8.91
CA PRO A 113 -17.60 40.25 -8.30
C PRO A 113 -16.23 40.45 -7.62
N ASP A 114 -15.68 41.67 -7.71
CA ASP A 114 -14.33 41.99 -7.24
C ASP A 114 -14.11 41.71 -5.74
N ASP A 115 -15.14 41.90 -4.93
CA ASP A 115 -15.15 41.63 -3.49
C ASP A 115 -14.92 40.14 -3.16
N LYS A 116 -15.24 39.23 -4.09
CA LYS A 116 -15.15 37.77 -3.88
C LYS A 116 -13.97 37.12 -4.60
N ARG A 117 -13.30 37.82 -5.51
CA ARG A 117 -12.17 37.28 -6.30
C ARG A 117 -11.04 36.77 -5.42
N GLU A 118 -10.59 37.57 -4.46
CA GLU A 118 -9.45 37.23 -3.61
C GLU A 118 -9.76 36.05 -2.68
N MET A 119 -10.98 36.03 -2.09
CA MET A 119 -11.43 34.89 -1.29
C MET A 119 -11.49 33.60 -2.11
N PHE A 120 -11.97 33.67 -3.35
CA PHE A 120 -12.05 32.49 -4.21
C PHE A 120 -10.66 31.98 -4.66
N LYS A 121 -9.73 32.89 -4.99
CA LYS A 121 -8.32 32.55 -5.26
C LYS A 121 -7.67 31.87 -4.06
N ALA A 122 -7.88 32.41 -2.85
CA ALA A 122 -7.37 31.83 -1.62
C ALA A 122 -7.89 30.39 -1.43
N ASN A 123 -9.20 30.17 -1.60
CA ASN A 123 -9.82 28.84 -1.49
C ASN A 123 -9.25 27.83 -2.50
N ILE A 124 -9.02 28.24 -3.75
CA ILE A 124 -8.37 27.37 -4.75
C ILE A 124 -6.96 27.00 -4.31
N SER A 125 -6.19 27.98 -3.83
CA SER A 125 -4.81 27.76 -3.39
C SER A 125 -4.73 26.81 -2.18
N GLU A 126 -5.63 26.99 -1.21
CA GLU A 126 -5.75 26.15 -0.03
C GLU A 126 -6.16 24.72 -0.41
N GLY A 127 -7.18 24.57 -1.26
CA GLY A 127 -7.62 23.26 -1.74
C GLY A 127 -6.51 22.51 -2.48
N SER A 128 -5.70 23.21 -3.27
CA SER A 128 -4.54 22.64 -3.96
C SER A 128 -3.45 22.20 -2.98
N LEU A 129 -3.17 23.02 -1.96
CA LEU A 129 -2.21 22.69 -0.90
C LEU A 129 -2.65 21.46 -0.10
N VAL A 130 -3.94 21.37 0.26
CA VAL A 130 -4.51 20.21 0.97
C VAL A 130 -4.37 18.94 0.12
N ALA A 131 -4.70 19.01 -1.17
CA ALA A 131 -4.57 17.87 -2.08
C ALA A 131 -3.11 17.38 -2.19
N ARG A 132 -2.14 18.30 -2.33
CA ARG A 132 -0.71 17.97 -2.37
C ARG A 132 -0.23 17.35 -1.05
N THR A 133 -0.67 17.89 0.08
CA THR A 133 -0.30 17.39 1.40
C THR A 133 -0.84 15.98 1.62
N ALA A 134 -2.08 15.72 1.21
CA ALA A 134 -2.68 14.39 1.27
C ALA A 134 -1.92 13.37 0.40
N LEU A 135 -1.49 13.77 -0.81
CA LEU A 135 -0.63 12.93 -1.65
C LEU A 135 0.71 12.62 -0.99
N GLN A 136 1.37 13.62 -0.40
CA GLN A 136 2.64 13.41 0.28
C GLN A 136 2.49 12.44 1.47
N ALA A 137 1.43 12.59 2.26
CA ALA A 137 1.12 11.65 3.34
C ALA A 137 0.92 10.22 2.81
N SER A 138 0.24 10.07 1.68
CA SER A 138 0.04 8.78 1.03
C SER A 138 1.35 8.16 0.52
N LEU A 139 2.25 8.95 -0.05
CA LEU A 139 3.57 8.50 -0.51
C LEU A 139 4.44 8.06 0.66
N ASN A 140 4.51 8.86 1.72
CA ASN A 140 5.27 8.54 2.93
C ASN A 140 4.77 7.22 3.58
N SER A 141 3.46 6.99 3.58
CA SER A 141 2.86 5.73 4.06
C SER A 141 3.29 4.52 3.23
N ALA A 142 3.33 4.66 1.89
CA ALA A 142 3.79 3.61 0.99
C ALA A 142 5.28 3.31 1.18
N ASP A 143 6.12 4.34 1.28
CA ASP A 143 7.56 4.19 1.51
C ASP A 143 7.82 3.50 2.85
N MET A 144 7.16 3.93 3.93
CA MET A 144 7.31 3.32 5.26
C MET A 144 6.88 1.85 5.28
N ALA A 145 5.82 1.50 4.54
CA ALA A 145 5.40 0.12 4.38
C ALA A 145 6.43 -0.72 3.60
N ALA A 146 7.09 -0.14 2.59
CA ALA A 146 8.16 -0.80 1.84
C ALA A 146 9.41 -1.03 2.71
N TRP A 147 9.82 -0.04 3.52
CA TRP A 147 10.93 -0.16 4.47
C TRP A 147 10.67 -1.23 5.53
N SER A 148 9.45 -1.24 6.09
CA SER A 148 9.04 -2.24 7.09
C SER A 148 9.06 -3.66 6.50
N PHE A 149 8.60 -3.83 5.26
CA PHE A 149 8.68 -5.11 4.53
C PHE A 149 10.13 -5.54 4.29
N THR A 150 10.98 -4.63 3.83
CA THR A 150 12.40 -4.92 3.56
C THR A 150 13.13 -5.36 4.83
N THR A 151 12.92 -4.62 5.93
CA THR A 151 13.49 -4.95 7.25
C THR A 151 13.05 -6.34 7.71
N TYR A 152 11.75 -6.65 7.57
CA TYR A 152 11.21 -7.97 7.91
C TYR A 152 11.86 -9.09 7.08
N VAL A 153 12.00 -8.93 5.76
CA VAL A 153 12.62 -9.92 4.89
C VAL A 153 14.08 -10.18 5.27
N VAL A 154 14.83 -9.12 5.62
CA VAL A 154 16.21 -9.24 6.09
C VAL A 154 16.27 -10.02 7.39
N MET A 155 15.41 -9.72 8.37
CA MET A 155 15.35 -10.44 9.64
C MET A 155 15.06 -11.93 9.44
N CYS A 156 14.11 -12.29 8.57
CA CYS A 156 13.78 -13.69 8.29
C CYS A 156 14.90 -14.47 7.57
N ARG A 157 15.82 -13.78 6.87
CA ARG A 157 16.97 -14.42 6.20
C ARG A 157 18.17 -14.59 7.13
N ALA A 158 18.23 -13.83 8.22
CA ALA A 158 19.31 -13.88 9.20
C ALA A 158 19.05 -14.88 10.34
N SER A 159 17.83 -15.42 10.44
CA SER A 159 17.44 -16.50 11.38
C SER A 159 17.59 -17.88 10.74
#